data_AF-A0A9D2E306-F1
#
_entry.id   AF-A0A9D2E306-F1
#
_cell.length_a   1.000
_cell.length_b   1.000
_cell.length_c   1.000
_cell.angle_alpha   90.00
_cell.angle_beta   90.00
_cell.angle_gamma   90.00
#
_symmetry.space_group_name_H-M   'P 1'
#
loop_
_entity.id
_entity.type
_entity.pdbx_description
1 polymer ?
#
loop_
_entity_poly.entity_id
_entity_poly.type
_entity_poly.pdbx_seq_one_letter_code
_entity_poly.pdbx_strand_id
1 'polypeptide(L)'
;MISPQEIRTVTFDKVMRGYRPEDVDALLQQLAQQMEQLQAEKESTEKKLYVLAQKVEEYRKDEDNLKTALLNAQRMGENVIKEAKQKAESILREAGIKAEDITRAALEQVNDEQLELERVKAEVAQFKNSVLSLYKQHIESLSTLPGDEPEEAEEEEIPAPVEQAEPEQAAPVEEPEAPAEADPFEQGFDAPEEPDDPISRFPDLSALYGAPAAEEPAQTEEEEEPTRTFVPGASRAAAPQPETPPASSLFEGFEGIKFSD
;
A
#
# COMPACT_ATOMS: atom_id res chain seq x y z
N MET A 1 47.00 7.46 55.72
CA MET A 1 47.37 8.60 54.85
C MET A 1 47.30 9.83 55.72
N ILE A 2 48.30 10.70 55.64
CA ILE A 2 48.28 11.97 56.36
C ILE A 2 47.23 12.87 55.68
N SER A 3 46.32 13.46 56.46
CA SER A 3 45.32 14.38 55.91
C SER A 3 45.94 15.74 55.57
N PRO A 4 45.37 16.50 54.61
CA PRO A 4 45.83 17.88 54.34
C PRO A 4 45.82 18.76 55.59
N GLN A 5 44.90 18.49 56.54
CA GLN A 5 44.84 19.20 57.82
C GLN A 5 45.98 18.82 58.76
N GLU A 6 46.33 17.53 58.82
CA GLU A 6 47.49 17.07 59.59
C GLU A 6 48.79 17.71 59.10
N ILE A 7 48.98 17.82 57.77
CA ILE A 7 50.16 18.48 57.16
C ILE A 7 50.30 19.93 57.62
N ARG A 8 49.18 20.66 57.73
CA ARG A 8 49.17 22.06 58.17
C ARG A 8 49.51 22.23 59.66
N THR A 9 49.34 21.18 60.47
CA THR A 9 49.57 21.23 61.93
C THR A 9 50.85 20.51 62.36
N VAL A 10 51.66 19.98 61.43
CA VAL A 10 52.92 19.32 61.78
C VAL A 10 53.91 20.34 62.34
N THR A 11 54.52 20.01 63.47
CA THR A 11 55.62 20.77 64.06
C THR A 11 56.89 19.91 64.06
N PHE A 12 58.06 20.57 63.95
CA PHE A 12 59.36 19.90 63.91
C PHE A 12 60.27 20.41 65.04
N ASP A 13 61.14 19.55 65.56
CA ASP A 13 62.12 19.91 66.57
C ASP A 13 63.22 20.84 66.01
N LYS A 14 63.60 21.86 66.79
CA LYS A 14 64.62 22.84 66.37
C LYS A 14 66.03 22.32 66.67
N VAL A 15 66.82 22.11 65.62
CA VAL A 15 68.23 21.69 65.69
C VAL A 15 69.18 22.82 65.22
N MET A 16 70.39 22.88 65.79
CA MET A 16 71.36 23.98 65.57
C MET A 16 71.79 24.15 64.10
N ARG A 17 71.60 23.14 63.26
CA ARG A 17 71.87 23.17 61.82
C ARG A 17 70.76 22.39 61.11
N GLY A 18 69.86 23.08 60.42
CA GLY A 18 68.66 22.50 59.80
C GLY A 18 68.12 23.36 58.66
N TYR A 19 67.00 22.93 58.07
CA TYR A 19 66.29 23.68 57.04
C TYR A 19 65.67 24.97 57.62
N ARG A 20 65.45 25.97 56.75
CA ARG A 20 64.79 27.22 57.15
C ARG A 20 63.31 26.96 57.43
N PRO A 21 62.79 27.33 58.60
CA PRO A 21 61.39 27.05 58.95
C PRO A 21 60.42 27.72 57.96
N GLU A 22 60.73 28.91 57.46
CA GLU A 22 59.86 29.65 56.54
C GLU A 22 59.68 28.94 55.19
N ASP A 23 60.75 28.38 54.63
CA ASP A 23 60.71 27.64 53.36
C ASP A 23 59.99 26.30 53.52
N VAL A 24 60.15 25.65 54.67
CA VAL A 24 59.48 24.40 55.01
C VAL A 24 57.98 24.62 55.20
N ASP A 25 57.58 25.67 55.92
CA ASP A 25 56.18 26.02 56.13
C ASP A 25 55.47 26.37 54.80
N ALA A 26 56.14 27.11 53.91
CA ALA A 26 55.62 27.40 52.57
C ALA A 26 55.44 26.13 51.73
N LEU A 27 56.39 25.19 51.78
CA LEU A 27 56.30 23.89 51.11
C LEU A 27 55.17 23.03 51.68
N LEU A 28 55.00 22.99 53.01
CA LEU A 28 53.93 22.24 53.67
C LEU A 28 52.54 22.82 53.33
N GLN A 29 52.43 24.14 53.22
CA GLN A 29 51.20 24.78 52.79
C GLN A 29 50.85 24.43 51.33
N GLN A 30 51.84 24.46 50.43
CA GLN A 30 51.66 24.04 49.03
C GLN A 30 51.31 22.55 48.92
N LEU A 31 51.98 21.69 49.69
CA LEU A 31 51.72 20.24 49.71
C LEU A 31 50.31 19.94 50.24
N ALA A 32 49.88 20.62 51.30
CA ALA A 32 48.52 20.50 51.83
C ALA A 32 47.48 20.92 50.78
N GLN A 33 47.70 22.03 50.07
CA GLN A 33 46.81 22.48 49.01
C GLN A 33 46.74 21.50 47.82
N GLN A 34 47.88 20.96 47.39
CA GLN A 34 47.93 19.96 46.32
C GLN A 34 47.26 18.64 46.73
N MET A 35 47.43 18.19 47.97
CA MET A 35 46.73 17.00 48.47
C MET A 35 45.22 17.21 48.56
N GLU A 36 44.77 18.40 48.98
CA GLU A 36 43.35 18.75 49.03
C GLU A 36 42.74 18.76 47.62
N GLN A 37 43.42 19.37 46.65
CA GLN A 37 43.01 19.35 45.24
C GLN A 37 42.96 17.93 44.69
N LEU A 38 43.99 17.11 44.92
CA LEU A 38 44.05 15.73 44.44
C LEU A 38 42.97 14.85 45.07
N GLN A 39 42.62 15.08 46.33
CA GLN A 39 41.49 14.41 46.99
C GLN A 39 40.15 14.82 46.35
N ALA A 40 39.93 16.12 46.12
CA ALA A 40 38.71 16.60 45.46
C ALA A 40 38.57 16.07 44.02
N GLU A 41 39.66 16.03 43.26
CA GLU A 41 39.70 15.47 41.90
C GLU A 41 39.44 13.96 41.91
N LYS A 42 40.01 13.23 42.88
CA LYS A 42 39.77 11.79 43.06
C LYS A 42 38.29 11.52 43.36
N GLU A 43 37.71 12.23 44.32
CA GLU A 43 36.28 12.08 44.65
C GLU A 43 35.38 12.43 43.46
N SER A 44 35.69 13.50 42.73
CA SER A 44 34.96 13.89 41.52
C SER A 44 35.04 12.81 40.45
N THR A 45 36.22 12.22 40.26
CA THR A 45 36.47 11.16 39.28
C THR A 45 35.75 9.86 39.67
N GLU A 46 35.80 9.48 40.94
CA GLU A 46 35.10 8.32 41.47
C GLU A 46 33.58 8.47 41.32
N LYS A 47 33.02 9.65 41.59
CA LYS A 47 31.60 9.95 41.33
C LYS A 47 31.24 9.82 39.85
N LYS A 48 32.07 10.36 38.95
CA LYS A 48 31.87 10.23 37.50
C LYS A 48 31.94 8.77 37.06
N LEU A 49 32.89 8.00 37.59
CA LEU A 49 33.03 6.57 37.30
C LEU A 49 31.78 5.80 37.73
N TYR A 50 31.24 6.10 38.92
CA TYR A 50 30.02 5.50 39.42
C TYR A 50 28.82 5.79 38.50
N VAL A 51 28.62 7.05 38.12
CA VAL A 51 27.53 7.44 37.21
C VAL A 51 27.68 6.79 35.84
N LEU A 52 28.90 6.71 35.31
CA LEU A 52 29.15 6.02 34.04
C LEU A 52 28.86 4.53 34.15
N ALA A 53 29.31 3.86 35.21
CA ALA A 53 29.02 2.45 35.44
C ALA A 53 27.51 2.19 35.54
N GLN A 54 26.77 3.07 36.23
CA GLN A 54 25.31 2.99 36.32
C GLN A 54 24.65 3.16 34.94
N LYS A 55 25.06 4.14 34.14
CA LYS A 55 24.54 4.35 32.78
C LYS A 55 24.85 3.17 31.85
N VAL A 56 26.03 2.56 31.97
CA VAL A 56 26.37 1.37 31.17
C VAL A 56 25.43 0.21 31.52
N GLU A 57 25.11 0.02 32.80
CA GLU A 57 24.17 -1.01 33.23
C GLU A 57 22.73 -0.71 32.77
N GLU A 58 22.32 0.55 32.80
CA GLU A 58 21.04 1.01 32.27
C GLU A 58 20.94 0.75 30.76
N TYR A 59 21.94 1.16 29.97
CA TYR A 59 21.95 0.90 28.53
C TYR A 59 21.97 -0.59 28.18
N ARG A 60 22.61 -1.43 28.99
CA ARG A 60 22.53 -2.89 28.80
C ARG A 60 21.12 -3.42 29.01
N LYS A 61 20.42 -2.95 30.05
CA LYS A 61 19.03 -3.33 30.28
C LYS A 61 18.11 -2.82 29.18
N ASP A 62 18.32 -1.59 28.72
CA ASP A 62 17.56 -1.02 27.62
C ASP A 62 17.80 -1.78 26.31
N GLU A 63 19.04 -2.20 26.04
CA GLU A 63 19.38 -3.04 24.90
C GLU A 63 18.66 -4.39 24.96
N ASP A 64 18.61 -5.03 26.13
CA ASP A 64 17.89 -6.29 26.31
C ASP A 64 16.37 -6.12 26.16
N ASN A 65 15.81 -5.02 26.69
CA ASN A 65 14.41 -4.66 26.50
C ASN A 65 14.10 -4.42 25.02
N LEU A 66 14.97 -3.69 24.31
CA LEU A 66 14.82 -3.40 22.89
C LEU A 66 14.92 -4.68 22.05
N LYS A 67 15.89 -5.56 22.32
CA LYS A 67 16.00 -6.87 21.67
C LYS A 67 14.72 -7.68 21.86
N THR A 68 14.18 -7.68 23.08
CA THR A 68 12.94 -8.39 23.39
C THR A 68 11.75 -7.78 22.63
N ALA A 69 11.64 -6.45 22.60
CA ALA A 69 10.61 -5.75 21.85
C ALA A 69 10.70 -6.04 20.34
N LEU A 70 11.92 -6.04 19.77
CA LEU A 70 12.16 -6.37 18.36
C LEU A 70 11.77 -7.81 18.02
N LEU A 71 12.14 -8.77 18.88
CA LEU A 71 11.75 -10.17 18.69
C LEU A 71 10.23 -10.35 18.78
N ASN A 72 9.57 -9.65 19.69
CA ASN A 72 8.11 -9.70 19.81
C ASN A 72 7.43 -9.03 18.61
N ALA A 73 7.93 -7.89 18.15
CA ALA A 73 7.44 -7.20 16.96
C ALA A 73 7.61 -8.07 15.71
N GLN A 74 8.76 -8.75 15.55
CA GLN A 74 8.99 -9.69 14.46
C GLN A 74 7.99 -10.84 14.51
N ARG A 75 7.81 -11.50 15.66
CA ARG A 75 6.83 -12.58 15.81
C ARG A 75 5.41 -12.11 15.52
N MET A 76 5.06 -10.90 15.97
CA MET A 76 3.76 -10.31 15.69
C MET A 76 3.59 -10.06 14.18
N GLY A 77 4.60 -9.52 13.51
CA GLY A 77 4.60 -9.33 12.06
C GLY A 77 4.45 -10.65 11.30
N GLU A 78 5.20 -11.69 11.70
CA GLU A 78 5.09 -13.04 11.12
C GLU A 78 3.69 -13.64 11.32
N ASN A 79 3.10 -13.47 12.51
CA ASN A 79 1.74 -13.94 12.81
C ASN A 79 0.70 -13.19 11.97
N VAL A 80 0.80 -11.86 11.86
CA VAL A 80 -0.11 -11.05 11.02
C VAL A 80 -0.03 -11.48 9.56
N ILE A 81 1.19 -11.69 9.02
CA ILE A 81 1.38 -12.18 7.65
C ILE A 81 0.77 -13.57 7.47
N LYS A 82 0.97 -14.47 8.44
CA LYS A 82 0.42 -15.83 8.39
C LYS A 82 -1.10 -15.82 8.42
N GLU A 83 -1.71 -15.04 9.32
CA GLU A 83 -3.16 -14.90 9.43
C GLU A 83 -3.76 -14.28 8.17
N ALA A 84 -3.13 -13.23 7.63
CA ALA A 84 -3.55 -12.60 6.39
C ALA A 84 -3.52 -13.59 5.21
N LYS A 85 -2.45 -14.38 5.08
CA LYS A 85 -2.33 -15.43 4.05
C LYS A 85 -3.41 -16.50 4.21
N GLN A 86 -3.59 -17.00 5.43
CA GLN A 86 -4.63 -18.01 5.71
C GLN A 86 -6.03 -17.48 5.40
N LYS A 87 -6.32 -16.22 5.75
CA LYS A 87 -7.59 -15.58 5.44
C LYS A 87 -7.78 -15.38 3.94
N ALA A 88 -6.74 -14.95 3.23
CA ALA A 88 -6.77 -14.82 1.77
C ALA A 88 -7.03 -16.17 1.10
N GLU A 89 -6.34 -17.23 1.50
CA GLU A 89 -6.58 -18.59 1.01
C GLU A 89 -8.00 -19.07 1.31
N SER A 90 -8.54 -18.75 2.50
CA SER A 90 -9.92 -19.07 2.84
C SER A 90 -10.91 -18.36 1.94
N ILE A 91 -10.70 -17.06 1.69
CA ILE A 91 -11.57 -16.27 0.81
C ILE A 91 -11.50 -16.81 -0.62
N LEU A 92 -10.31 -17.11 -1.14
CA LEU A 92 -10.14 -17.68 -2.48
C LEU A 92 -10.83 -19.04 -2.60
N ARG A 93 -10.70 -19.91 -1.59
CA ARG A 93 -11.38 -21.20 -1.58
C ARG A 93 -12.90 -21.03 -1.54
N GLU A 94 -13.42 -20.17 -0.68
CA GLU A 94 -14.85 -19.91 -0.57
C GLU A 94 -15.42 -19.30 -1.85
N ALA A 95 -14.72 -18.33 -2.44
CA ALA A 95 -15.09 -17.73 -3.72
C ALA A 95 -15.06 -18.77 -4.85
N GLY A 96 -14.05 -19.65 -4.88
CA GLY A 96 -13.95 -20.74 -5.84
C GLY A 96 -15.13 -21.70 -5.75
N ILE A 97 -15.46 -22.16 -4.53
CA ILE A 97 -16.63 -23.04 -4.31
C ILE A 97 -17.92 -22.35 -4.73
N LYS A 98 -18.14 -21.08 -4.35
CA LYS A 98 -19.34 -20.34 -4.76
C LYS A 98 -19.43 -20.17 -6.27
N ALA A 99 -18.31 -19.89 -6.95
CA ALA A 99 -18.28 -19.78 -8.40
C ALA A 99 -18.60 -21.13 -9.06
N GLU A 100 -18.01 -22.22 -8.58
CA GLU A 100 -18.33 -23.58 -9.04
C GLU A 100 -19.81 -23.94 -8.81
N ASP A 101 -20.38 -23.57 -7.66
CA ASP A 101 -21.79 -23.82 -7.37
C ASP A 101 -22.73 -23.01 -8.28
N ILE A 102 -22.41 -21.73 -8.53
CA ILE A 102 -23.18 -20.89 -9.47
C ILE A 102 -23.10 -21.46 -10.89
N THR A 103 -21.91 -21.82 -11.36
CA THR A 103 -21.75 -22.39 -12.71
C THR A 103 -22.47 -23.73 -12.84
N ARG A 104 -22.42 -24.59 -11.81
CA ARG A 104 -23.16 -25.86 -11.78
C ARG A 104 -24.67 -25.62 -11.84
N ALA A 105 -25.19 -24.72 -11.02
CA ALA A 105 -26.62 -24.39 -11.00
C ALA A 105 -27.09 -23.80 -12.33
N ALA A 106 -26.30 -22.92 -12.95
CA ALA A 106 -26.62 -22.37 -14.26
C ALA A 106 -26.61 -23.44 -15.36
N LEU A 107 -25.67 -24.38 -15.33
CA LEU A 107 -25.62 -25.49 -16.29
C LEU A 107 -26.82 -26.44 -16.12
N GLU A 108 -27.24 -26.71 -14.89
CA GLU A 108 -28.44 -27.50 -14.60
C GLU A 108 -29.70 -26.82 -15.15
N GLN A 109 -29.88 -25.52 -14.89
CA GLN A 109 -30.99 -24.73 -15.44
C GLN A 109 -31.02 -24.75 -16.97
N VAL A 110 -29.86 -24.56 -17.62
CA VAL A 110 -29.77 -24.62 -19.08
C VAL A 110 -30.15 -26.01 -19.60
N ASN A 111 -29.78 -27.08 -18.90
CA ASN A 111 -30.16 -28.44 -19.30
C ASN A 111 -31.67 -28.66 -19.16
N ASP A 112 -32.25 -28.23 -18.04
CA ASP A 112 -33.69 -28.33 -17.79
C ASP A 112 -34.50 -27.55 -18.84
N GLU A 113 -34.11 -26.31 -19.13
CA GLU A 113 -34.74 -25.49 -20.17
C GLU A 113 -34.61 -26.11 -21.57
N GLN A 114 -33.46 -26.73 -21.89
CA GLN A 114 -33.28 -27.45 -23.14
C GLN A 114 -34.24 -28.65 -23.25
N LEU A 115 -34.38 -29.44 -22.19
CA LEU A 115 -35.32 -30.58 -22.16
C LEU A 115 -36.77 -30.13 -22.30
N GLU A 116 -37.16 -29.02 -21.64
CA GLU A 116 -38.50 -28.45 -21.79
C GLU A 116 -38.74 -27.93 -23.20
N LEU A 117 -37.76 -27.24 -23.80
CA LEU A 117 -37.83 -26.75 -25.16
C LEU A 117 -37.95 -27.89 -26.18
N GLU A 118 -37.22 -28.99 -25.99
CA GLU A 118 -37.35 -30.19 -26.81
C GLU A 118 -38.74 -30.83 -26.67
N ARG A 119 -39.27 -30.91 -25.46
CA ARG A 119 -40.63 -31.39 -25.20
C ARG A 119 -41.68 -30.55 -25.91
N VAL A 120 -41.63 -29.22 -25.76
CA VAL A 120 -42.59 -28.31 -26.41
C VAL A 120 -42.48 -28.42 -27.93
N LYS A 121 -41.27 -28.52 -28.49
CA LYS A 121 -41.09 -28.77 -29.94
C LYS A 121 -41.74 -30.07 -30.39
N ALA A 122 -41.61 -31.15 -29.61
CA ALA A 122 -42.26 -32.42 -29.91
C ALA A 122 -43.79 -32.31 -29.87
N GLU A 123 -44.35 -31.61 -28.88
CA GLU A 123 -45.79 -31.34 -28.77
C GLU A 123 -46.30 -30.49 -29.96
N VAL A 124 -45.55 -29.47 -30.39
CA VAL A 124 -45.88 -28.66 -31.58
C VAL A 124 -45.84 -29.51 -32.86
N ALA A 125 -44.84 -30.37 -33.01
CA ALA A 125 -44.76 -31.28 -34.15
C ALA A 125 -45.94 -32.27 -34.18
N GLN A 126 -46.32 -32.80 -33.01
CA GLN A 126 -47.48 -33.67 -32.86
C GLN A 126 -48.78 -32.92 -33.19
N PHE A 127 -48.97 -31.71 -32.67
CA PHE A 127 -50.13 -30.87 -32.97
C PHE A 127 -50.25 -30.58 -34.47
N LYS A 128 -49.14 -30.20 -35.12
CA LYS A 128 -49.09 -29.98 -36.57
C LYS A 128 -49.52 -31.24 -37.33
N ASN A 129 -49.04 -32.41 -36.94
CA ASN A 129 -49.42 -33.68 -37.56
C ASN A 129 -50.91 -34.00 -37.35
N SER A 130 -51.44 -33.79 -36.14
CA SER A 130 -52.87 -33.97 -35.86
C SER A 130 -53.75 -33.04 -36.70
N VAL A 131 -53.39 -31.75 -36.80
CA VAL A 131 -54.12 -30.78 -37.64
C VAL A 131 -54.08 -31.17 -39.11
N LEU A 132 -52.91 -31.52 -39.63
CA LEU A 132 -52.78 -31.99 -41.02
C LEU A 132 -53.58 -33.27 -41.28
N SER A 133 -53.62 -34.20 -40.32
CA SER A 133 -54.42 -35.42 -40.43
C SER A 133 -55.92 -35.09 -40.45
N LEU A 134 -56.37 -34.17 -39.59
CA LEU A 134 -57.77 -33.74 -39.55
C LEU A 134 -58.18 -33.08 -40.86
N TYR A 135 -57.33 -32.22 -41.44
CA TYR A 135 -57.58 -31.62 -42.75
C TYR A 135 -57.70 -32.67 -43.86
N LYS A 136 -56.80 -33.66 -43.89
CA LYS A 136 -56.88 -34.75 -44.87
C LYS A 136 -58.18 -35.54 -44.74
N GLN A 137 -58.57 -35.90 -43.52
CA GLN A 137 -59.83 -36.58 -43.26
C GLN A 137 -61.05 -35.74 -43.70
N HIS A 138 -61.01 -34.42 -43.49
CA HIS A 138 -62.10 -33.53 -43.89
C HIS A 138 -62.21 -33.39 -45.41
N ILE A 139 -61.07 -33.31 -46.12
CA ILE A 139 -61.02 -33.30 -47.58
C ILE A 139 -61.56 -34.62 -48.15
N GLU A 140 -61.14 -35.75 -47.58
CA GLU A 140 -61.64 -37.07 -47.98
C GLU A 140 -63.16 -37.15 -47.79
N SER A 141 -63.68 -36.73 -46.63
CA SER A 141 -65.13 -36.66 -46.38
C SER A 141 -65.86 -35.78 -47.39
N LEU A 142 -65.27 -34.64 -47.79
CA LEU A 142 -65.84 -33.75 -48.80
C LEU A 142 -65.87 -34.39 -50.19
N SER A 143 -64.82 -35.15 -50.53
CA SER A 143 -64.72 -35.87 -51.81
C SER A 143 -65.62 -37.12 -51.89
N THR A 144 -66.04 -37.66 -50.75
CA THR A 144 -66.99 -38.79 -50.66
C THR A 144 -68.45 -38.38 -50.57
N LEU A 145 -68.73 -37.09 -50.29
CA LEU A 145 -70.06 -36.55 -50.47
C LEU A 145 -70.35 -36.57 -51.98
N PRO A 146 -71.43 -37.22 -52.43
CA PRO A 146 -71.87 -37.07 -53.81
C PRO A 146 -72.29 -35.60 -53.97
N GLY A 147 -71.40 -34.79 -54.55
CA GLY A 147 -71.83 -33.59 -55.23
C GLY A 147 -72.59 -34.07 -56.45
N ASP A 148 -73.85 -33.68 -56.55
CA ASP A 148 -74.45 -33.45 -57.85
C ASP A 148 -73.36 -32.79 -58.72
N GLU A 149 -73.11 -33.40 -59.88
CA GLU A 149 -72.37 -32.74 -60.93
C GLU A 149 -72.87 -31.29 -60.97
N PRO A 150 -72.01 -30.26 -60.97
CA PRO A 150 -72.50 -29.00 -61.48
C PRO A 150 -72.98 -29.33 -62.88
N GLU A 151 -74.32 -29.32 -63.05
CA GLU A 151 -74.94 -29.14 -64.35
C GLU A 151 -74.11 -28.06 -65.05
N GLU A 152 -73.78 -28.35 -66.30
CA GLU A 152 -73.20 -27.42 -67.26
C GLU A 152 -74.06 -26.14 -67.27
N ALA A 153 -73.79 -25.25 -66.32
CA ALA A 153 -74.23 -23.88 -66.37
C ALA A 153 -73.32 -23.23 -67.40
N GLU A 154 -73.82 -23.27 -68.63
CA GLU A 154 -73.69 -22.28 -69.69
C GLU A 154 -72.45 -21.40 -69.56
N GLU A 155 -71.57 -21.49 -70.56
CA GLU A 155 -70.58 -20.48 -70.91
C GLU A 155 -71.27 -19.12 -71.12
N GLU A 156 -71.62 -18.43 -70.04
CA GLU A 156 -71.84 -16.99 -70.07
C GLU A 156 -70.47 -16.32 -69.97
N GLU A 157 -70.01 -15.85 -71.13
CA GLU A 157 -68.90 -14.91 -71.29
C GLU A 157 -69.10 -13.71 -70.35
N ILE A 158 -68.44 -13.75 -69.19
CA ILE A 158 -68.30 -12.57 -68.34
C ILE A 158 -67.17 -11.71 -68.94
N PRO A 159 -67.44 -10.46 -69.33
CA PRO A 159 -66.48 -9.63 -70.03
C PRO A 159 -65.28 -9.27 -69.14
N ALA A 160 -64.16 -9.06 -69.81
CA ALA A 160 -62.85 -8.68 -69.30
C ALA A 160 -62.83 -7.93 -67.96
N PRO A 161 -61.96 -8.30 -67.00
CA PRO A 161 -61.74 -7.51 -65.80
C PRO A 161 -61.29 -6.10 -66.17
N VAL A 162 -62.11 -5.16 -65.72
CA VAL A 162 -61.87 -3.72 -65.76
C VAL A 162 -60.60 -3.41 -64.97
N GLU A 163 -59.70 -2.73 -65.67
CA GLU A 163 -58.52 -2.02 -65.18
C GLU A 163 -58.90 -1.03 -64.06
N GLN A 164 -58.46 -1.32 -62.82
CA GLN A 164 -58.19 -0.42 -61.67
C GLN A 164 -58.07 -1.29 -60.39
N ALA A 165 -57.01 -1.32 -59.60
CA ALA A 165 -55.80 -0.51 -59.51
C ALA A 165 -54.66 -1.36 -58.91
N GLU A 166 -53.45 -1.14 -59.40
CA GLU A 166 -52.19 -1.59 -58.81
C GLU A 166 -52.05 -1.14 -57.34
N PRO A 167 -51.27 -1.88 -56.55
CA PRO A 167 -50.17 -1.25 -55.84
C PRO A 167 -48.87 -1.65 -56.55
N GLU A 168 -48.24 -0.63 -57.10
CA GLU A 168 -46.98 -0.65 -57.83
C GLU A 168 -45.90 -1.42 -57.06
N GLN A 169 -45.16 -2.26 -57.79
CA GLN A 169 -43.77 -2.51 -57.44
C GLN A 169 -42.99 -1.22 -57.66
N ALA A 170 -42.49 -0.62 -56.58
CA ALA A 170 -41.34 0.25 -56.62
C ALA A 170 -40.34 -0.23 -55.57
N ALA A 171 -39.29 -0.92 -56.03
CA ALA A 171 -37.99 -0.83 -55.37
C ALA A 171 -37.28 0.44 -55.88
N PRO A 172 -36.18 0.91 -55.29
CA PRO A 172 -35.77 0.97 -53.88
C PRO A 172 -35.34 2.42 -53.51
N VAL A 173 -35.78 2.98 -52.38
CA VAL A 173 -35.30 4.31 -51.95
C VAL A 173 -35.10 4.36 -50.45
N GLU A 174 -33.82 4.60 -50.10
CA GLU A 174 -33.27 5.34 -48.97
C GLU A 174 -33.62 4.94 -47.53
N GLU A 175 -32.57 4.47 -46.85
CA GLU A 175 -32.18 4.87 -45.50
C GLU A 175 -32.99 6.04 -44.91
N PRO A 176 -33.81 5.80 -43.88
CA PRO A 176 -34.21 6.86 -42.99
C PRO A 176 -33.18 6.97 -41.86
N GLU A 177 -32.68 8.19 -41.77
CA GLU A 177 -31.87 8.77 -40.72
C GLU A 177 -32.26 8.32 -39.30
N ALA A 178 -31.21 8.30 -38.48
CA ALA A 178 -31.24 8.22 -37.04
C ALA A 178 -32.41 9.00 -36.40
N PRO A 179 -33.11 8.43 -35.41
CA PRO A 179 -33.71 9.25 -34.39
C PRO A 179 -32.58 9.83 -33.54
N ALA A 180 -32.32 11.13 -33.72
CA ALA A 180 -31.79 11.95 -32.65
C ALA A 180 -32.85 12.01 -31.54
N GLU A 181 -32.92 10.97 -30.72
CA GLU A 181 -33.51 11.07 -29.39
C GLU A 181 -32.44 11.56 -28.43
N ALA A 182 -32.74 12.73 -27.88
CA ALA A 182 -31.96 13.45 -26.90
C ALA A 182 -31.54 12.55 -25.75
N ASP A 183 -30.25 12.61 -25.46
CA ASP A 183 -29.61 12.12 -24.25
C ASP A 183 -30.32 12.71 -23.01
N PRO A 184 -31.04 11.92 -22.18
CA PRO A 184 -31.56 12.39 -20.91
C PRO A 184 -30.74 11.77 -19.78
N PHE A 185 -29.43 11.58 -19.93
CA PHE A 185 -28.53 11.27 -18.82
C PHE A 185 -27.15 11.92 -18.98
N GLU A 186 -27.11 13.25 -19.14
CA GLU A 186 -26.08 14.04 -18.44
C GLU A 186 -26.41 14.03 -16.93
N GLN A 187 -26.12 12.92 -16.26
CA GLN A 187 -25.85 12.92 -14.82
C GLN A 187 -24.58 12.10 -14.59
N GLY A 188 -23.54 12.81 -14.13
CA GLY A 188 -22.15 12.39 -14.12
C GLY A 188 -21.91 10.97 -13.63
N PHE A 189 -21.31 10.17 -14.50
CA PHE A 189 -20.45 9.09 -14.05
C PHE A 189 -19.09 9.70 -13.72
N ASP A 190 -18.87 9.92 -12.43
CA ASP A 190 -17.52 10.01 -11.86
C ASP A 190 -16.74 8.78 -12.33
N ALA A 191 -15.57 9.02 -12.92
CA ALA A 191 -14.61 7.96 -13.14
C ALA A 191 -14.31 7.31 -11.78
N PRO A 192 -14.18 5.98 -11.67
CA PRO A 192 -13.76 5.39 -10.41
C PRO A 192 -12.37 5.95 -10.08
N GLU A 193 -12.28 6.75 -9.01
CA GLU A 193 -11.02 7.12 -8.38
C GLU A 193 -10.18 5.85 -8.20
N GLU A 194 -8.99 5.85 -8.78
CA GLU A 194 -7.96 4.88 -8.46
C GLU A 194 -7.79 4.88 -6.93
N PRO A 195 -7.80 3.71 -6.26
CA PRO A 195 -7.56 3.69 -4.83
C PRO A 195 -6.16 4.26 -4.57
N ASP A 196 -6.09 5.29 -3.72
CA ASP A 196 -4.85 5.86 -3.20
C ASP A 196 -3.92 4.73 -2.73
N ASP A 197 -2.93 4.39 -3.55
CA ASP A 197 -1.87 3.48 -3.17
C ASP A 197 -1.03 4.16 -2.07
N PRO A 198 -1.00 3.64 -0.82
CA PRO A 198 -0.30 4.29 0.29
C PRO A 198 1.23 4.23 0.16
N ILE A 199 1.75 3.70 -0.94
CA ILE A 199 3.19 3.53 -1.22
C ILE A 199 3.80 4.80 -1.84
N SER A 200 2.99 5.68 -2.42
CA SER A 200 3.47 6.90 -3.11
C SER A 200 3.84 8.07 -2.17
N ARG A 201 3.71 7.89 -0.84
CA ARG A 201 3.99 8.95 0.15
C ARG A 201 5.39 8.88 0.76
N PHE A 202 6.21 7.90 0.38
CA PHE A 202 7.60 7.86 0.85
C PHE A 202 8.47 8.83 0.04
N PRO A 203 9.20 9.76 0.68
CA PRO A 203 10.17 10.58 -0.01
C PRO A 203 11.25 9.70 -0.63
N ASP A 204 11.61 9.98 -1.87
CA ASP A 204 12.65 9.25 -2.60
C ASP A 204 13.99 9.32 -1.85
N LEU A 205 14.40 8.19 -1.25
CA LEU A 205 15.65 8.05 -0.51
C LEU A 205 16.86 7.82 -1.44
N SER A 206 16.69 7.88 -2.76
CA SER A 206 17.77 7.78 -3.74
C SER A 206 18.85 8.87 -3.57
N ALA A 207 18.52 9.99 -2.89
CA ALA A 207 19.49 11.02 -2.55
C ALA A 207 20.37 10.68 -1.32
N LEU A 208 20.00 9.70 -0.49
CA LEU A 208 20.73 9.33 0.73
C LEU A 208 21.82 8.28 0.47
N TYR A 209 21.65 7.46 -0.57
CA TYR A 209 22.67 6.55 -1.09
C TYR A 209 23.06 7.03 -2.49
N GLY A 210 24.06 7.91 -2.57
CA GLY A 210 24.58 8.42 -3.83
C GLY A 210 24.96 7.29 -4.78
N ALA A 211 24.12 7.05 -5.78
CA ALA A 211 24.47 6.25 -6.93
C ALA A 211 25.20 7.14 -7.95
N PRO A 212 26.33 6.70 -8.51
CA PRO A 212 27.14 7.51 -9.40
C PRO A 212 26.39 7.69 -10.73
N ALA A 213 26.27 8.94 -11.16
CA ALA A 213 25.81 9.28 -12.50
C ALA A 213 26.73 8.61 -13.52
N ALA A 214 26.13 7.81 -14.41
CA ALA A 214 26.77 7.32 -15.60
C ALA A 214 26.76 8.46 -16.64
N GLU A 215 27.92 9.03 -16.93
CA GLU A 215 28.21 9.71 -18.19
C GLU A 215 29.55 9.21 -18.75
N GLU A 216 29.56 9.05 -20.06
CA GLU A 216 30.50 8.34 -20.93
C GLU A 216 31.88 9.01 -21.11
N PRO A 217 32.87 8.32 -21.71
CA PRO A 217 34.28 8.65 -21.61
C PRO A 217 34.78 9.56 -22.74
N ALA A 218 35.74 10.44 -22.44
CA ALA A 218 37.01 10.55 -23.19
C ALA A 218 37.79 11.81 -22.76
N GLN A 219 39.10 11.60 -22.58
CA GLN A 219 40.25 12.41 -23.05
C GLN A 219 41.33 12.56 -21.97
N THR A 220 42.36 11.74 -22.15
CA THR A 220 43.73 11.90 -21.64
C THR A 220 44.43 13.04 -22.35
N GLU A 221 45.03 13.96 -21.59
CA GLU A 221 46.18 14.83 -21.91
C GLU A 221 46.60 15.46 -20.57
N GLU A 222 47.68 14.96 -19.95
CA GLU A 222 49.05 15.52 -19.95
C GLU A 222 49.30 16.56 -18.84
N GLU A 223 50.56 16.56 -18.43
CA GLU A 223 51.16 17.02 -17.17
C GLU A 223 51.00 18.51 -16.87
N GLU A 224 51.02 18.88 -15.58
CA GLU A 224 51.99 19.84 -14.99
C GLU A 224 51.63 20.14 -13.51
N GLU A 225 52.51 19.75 -12.58
CA GLU A 225 52.55 20.37 -11.25
C GLU A 225 53.15 21.78 -11.37
N PRO A 226 52.74 22.73 -10.50
CA PRO A 226 53.77 23.24 -9.61
C PRO A 226 53.31 23.53 -8.18
N THR A 227 54.06 22.96 -7.24
CA THR A 227 54.58 23.57 -5.99
C THR A 227 53.65 24.50 -5.21
N ARG A 228 53.04 23.98 -4.14
CA ARG A 228 52.45 24.79 -3.07
C ARG A 228 53.47 24.99 -1.95
N THR A 229 54.06 26.18 -1.92
CA THR A 229 54.93 26.68 -0.85
C THR A 229 54.24 26.62 0.52
N PHE A 230 54.92 25.98 1.48
CA PHE A 230 54.56 25.91 2.89
C PHE A 230 54.81 27.25 3.57
N VAL A 231 53.76 27.85 4.16
CA VAL A 231 53.88 28.98 5.10
C VAL A 231 53.42 28.48 6.47
N PRO A 232 54.30 28.41 7.48
CA PRO A 232 53.89 28.08 8.84
C PRO A 232 53.46 29.36 9.56
N GLY A 233 52.23 29.37 10.08
CA GLY A 233 51.79 30.43 11.00
C GLY A 233 50.41 30.97 10.69
N ALA A 234 49.38 30.17 10.93
CA ALA A 234 48.05 30.69 11.22
C ALA A 234 47.36 29.73 12.20
N SER A 235 47.04 30.30 13.36
CA SER A 235 46.38 29.69 14.50
C SER A 235 45.14 28.88 14.09
N ARG A 236 45.09 27.61 14.50
CA ARG A 236 43.90 26.76 14.44
C ARG A 236 42.86 27.30 15.43
N ALA A 237 41.97 28.16 14.96
CA ALA A 237 40.74 28.48 15.67
C ALA A 237 39.82 27.24 15.66
N ALA A 238 39.21 26.97 16.81
CA ALA A 238 38.35 25.83 17.06
C ALA A 238 37.14 25.79 16.12
N ALA A 239 36.80 24.58 15.66
CA ALA A 239 35.56 24.33 14.92
C ALA A 239 34.34 24.60 15.82
N PRO A 240 33.24 25.19 15.30
CA PRO A 240 32.00 25.32 16.05
C PRO A 240 31.32 23.95 16.21
N GLN A 241 30.85 23.65 17.42
CA GLN A 241 30.05 22.46 17.72
C GLN A 241 28.67 22.55 17.03
N PRO A 242 28.04 21.43 16.63
CA PRO A 242 26.70 21.45 16.07
C PRO A 242 25.69 21.83 17.17
N GLU A 243 24.94 22.90 16.94
CA GLU A 243 23.83 23.32 17.79
C GLU A 243 22.72 22.26 17.77
N THR A 244 22.30 21.83 18.95
CA THR A 244 21.07 21.06 19.16
C THR A 244 19.86 21.99 18.94
N PRO A 245 18.86 21.64 18.11
CA PRO A 245 17.66 22.46 18.01
C PRO A 245 16.85 22.39 19.32
N PRO A 246 16.21 23.50 19.74
CA PRO A 246 15.36 23.49 20.94
C PRO A 246 14.11 22.64 20.70
N ALA A 247 13.72 21.91 21.74
CA ALA A 247 12.47 21.16 21.79
C ALA A 247 11.28 22.09 21.48
N SER A 248 10.75 22.01 20.26
CA SER A 248 9.47 22.60 19.93
C SER A 248 8.37 21.70 20.46
N SER A 249 7.65 22.23 21.44
CA SER A 249 6.32 21.81 21.88
C SER A 249 5.37 21.71 20.69
N LEU A 250 5.27 20.52 20.11
CA LEU A 250 4.34 20.19 19.02
C LEU A 250 3.23 19.23 19.51
N PHE A 251 2.76 19.43 20.74
CA PHE A 251 1.67 18.65 21.31
C PHE A 251 0.77 19.52 22.19
N GLU A 252 0.20 20.55 21.58
CA GLU A 252 -0.84 21.37 22.19
C GLU A 252 -1.93 21.58 21.12
N GLY A 253 -2.95 20.72 21.12
CA GLY A 253 -4.05 20.85 20.15
C GLY A 253 -4.92 19.61 19.87
N PHE A 254 -4.73 18.45 20.52
CA PHE A 254 -5.63 17.30 20.31
C PHE A 254 -6.65 17.21 21.45
N GLU A 255 -7.76 17.94 21.33
CA GLU A 255 -8.97 17.68 22.13
C GLU A 255 -9.58 16.36 21.67
N GLY A 256 -9.63 15.38 22.59
CA GLY A 256 -10.17 14.06 22.34
C GLY A 256 -11.63 14.07 21.92
N ILE A 257 -11.95 13.23 20.94
CA ILE A 257 -13.30 12.91 20.51
C ILE A 257 -14.03 12.24 21.67
N LYS A 258 -15.09 12.88 22.18
CA LYS A 258 -16.02 12.27 23.14
C LYS A 258 -17.02 11.40 22.39
N PHE A 259 -17.00 10.10 22.64
CA PHE A 259 -18.11 9.22 22.28
C PHE A 259 -19.16 9.33 23.39
N SER A 260 -20.40 9.67 23.02
CA SER A 260 -21.56 9.61 23.91
C SER A 260 -22.05 8.16 24.00
N ASP A 261 -22.30 7.71 25.24
CA ASP A 261 -23.06 6.49 25.58
C ASP A 261 -24.52 6.56 25.07
#